data_AF-A0A7C2LLY7-F1
#
_entry.id   AF-A0A7C2LLY7-F1
#
_cell.length_a   1.000
_cell.length_b   1.000
_cell.length_c   1.000
_cell.angle_alpha   90.00
_cell.angle_beta   90.00
_cell.angle_gamma   90.00
#
_symmetry.space_group_name_H-M   'P 1'
#
loop_
_entity.id
_entity.type
_entity.pdbx_description
1 polymer ?
#
loop_
_entity_poly.entity_id
_entity_poly.type
_entity_poly.pdbx_seq_one_letter_code
_entity_poly.pdbx_strand_id
1 'polypeptide(L)'
;MTHNPLSDYLARAAAKKQSAGFLSYLSNLTAVAEVAPEIAAAIVGELDSQRTHLKLIASENYSSLATQAAMGNLLTDKYAEGYASHRFYAGCENVDLIEEYAAARAREVFGADYAYIQPHSGADANLIAYWAILSTRIEMPALEKLGEKNLSHLTREQWDEIRTALGNQRLLGLDYYSGGHLTHGYRNNVSARMFDAYTYSVDPDTNLLDYDAIATQAREIRPLILLAGYSAYPRKI
;
A
#
# COMPACT_ATOMS: atom_id res chain seq x y z
N MET A 1 13.85 -31.40 -29.68
CA MET A 1 14.03 -29.93 -29.62
C MET A 1 13.06 -29.44 -28.57
N THR A 2 13.56 -28.81 -27.50
CA THR A 2 12.70 -28.16 -26.51
C THR A 2 11.91 -27.07 -27.22
N HIS A 3 10.59 -27.20 -27.21
CA HIS A 3 9.68 -26.23 -27.82
C HIS A 3 9.89 -24.88 -27.13
N ASN A 4 10.33 -23.85 -27.86
CA ASN A 4 10.55 -22.50 -27.33
C ASN A 4 9.48 -21.55 -27.93
N PRO A 5 8.41 -21.23 -27.18
CA PRO A 5 7.33 -20.38 -27.67
C PRO A 5 7.76 -18.99 -28.16
N LEU A 6 8.84 -18.44 -27.61
CA LEU A 6 9.40 -17.16 -28.07
C LEU A 6 9.97 -17.30 -29.48
N SER A 7 10.79 -18.32 -29.73
CA SER A 7 11.34 -18.61 -31.05
C SER A 7 10.24 -18.90 -32.08
N ASP A 8 9.21 -19.65 -31.69
CA ASP A 8 8.06 -19.93 -32.55
C ASP A 8 7.27 -18.66 -32.91
N TYR A 9 7.04 -17.78 -31.93
CA TYR A 9 6.37 -16.51 -32.17
C TYR A 9 7.17 -15.63 -33.14
N LEU A 10 8.47 -15.48 -32.92
CA LEU A 10 9.35 -14.69 -33.80
C LEU A 10 9.40 -15.24 -35.23
N ALA A 11 9.40 -16.57 -35.39
CA ALA A 11 9.42 -17.21 -36.70
C ALA A 11 8.09 -17.08 -37.46
N ARG A 12 6.95 -17.05 -36.76
CA ARG A 12 5.61 -17.03 -37.37
C ARG A 12 5.04 -15.62 -37.54
N ALA A 13 5.32 -14.72 -36.63
CA ALA A 13 4.78 -13.37 -36.65
C ALA A 13 5.59 -12.47 -37.60
N ALA A 14 4.94 -11.95 -38.64
CA ALA A 14 5.54 -10.93 -39.50
C ALA A 14 6.06 -9.75 -38.64
N ALA A 15 7.24 -9.22 -38.95
CA ALA A 15 7.92 -8.21 -38.12
C ALA A 15 7.02 -7.02 -37.73
N LYS A 16 6.17 -6.55 -38.67
CA LYS A 16 5.21 -5.44 -38.44
C LYS A 16 4.06 -5.77 -37.47
N LYS A 17 3.86 -7.04 -37.13
CA LYS A 17 2.82 -7.54 -36.22
C LYS A 17 3.38 -8.00 -34.87
N GLN A 18 4.69 -7.89 -34.66
CA GLN A 18 5.31 -8.24 -33.39
C GLN A 18 5.02 -7.15 -32.35
N SER A 19 4.46 -7.54 -31.20
CA SER A 19 4.15 -6.63 -30.09
C SER A 19 5.28 -6.67 -29.07
N ALA A 20 5.89 -5.51 -28.77
CA ALA A 20 6.94 -5.41 -27.76
C ALA A 20 6.47 -5.91 -26.38
N GLY A 21 5.23 -5.60 -25.99
CA GLY A 21 4.66 -6.06 -24.73
C GLY A 21 4.49 -7.59 -24.68
N PHE A 22 4.00 -8.20 -25.76
CA PHE A 22 3.83 -9.65 -25.81
C PHE A 22 5.17 -10.39 -25.90
N LEU A 23 6.13 -9.82 -26.64
CA LEU A 23 7.51 -10.31 -26.64
C LEU A 23 8.12 -10.26 -25.24
N SER A 24 7.95 -9.16 -24.51
CA SER A 24 8.42 -9.04 -23.13
C SER A 24 7.81 -10.12 -22.22
N TYR A 25 6.50 -10.37 -22.34
CA TYR A 25 5.80 -11.43 -21.61
C TYR A 25 6.35 -12.83 -21.94
N LEU A 26 6.50 -13.15 -23.23
CA LEU A 26 7.04 -14.45 -23.67
C LEU A 26 8.48 -14.65 -23.21
N SER A 27 9.34 -13.65 -23.38
CA SER A 27 10.73 -13.73 -22.93
C SER A 27 10.84 -13.94 -21.43
N ASN A 28 10.02 -13.25 -20.63
CA ASN A 28 9.99 -13.44 -19.18
C ASN A 28 9.56 -14.86 -18.81
N LEU A 29 8.48 -15.38 -19.41
CA LEU A 29 8.03 -16.74 -19.18
C LEU A 29 9.05 -17.80 -19.59
N THR A 30 9.76 -17.60 -20.71
CA THR A 30 10.84 -18.51 -21.14
C THR A 30 11.94 -18.57 -20.08
N ALA A 31 12.38 -17.43 -19.55
CA ALA A 31 13.39 -17.40 -18.49
C ALA A 31 12.92 -18.10 -17.21
N VAL A 32 11.66 -17.90 -16.81
CA VAL A 32 11.07 -18.62 -15.66
C VAL A 32 11.04 -20.13 -15.93
N ALA A 33 10.64 -20.55 -17.13
CA ALA A 33 10.50 -21.97 -17.48
C ALA A 33 11.83 -22.73 -17.53
N GLU A 34 12.96 -22.05 -17.78
CA GLU A 34 14.29 -22.65 -17.72
C GLU A 34 14.66 -23.13 -16.30
N VAL A 35 14.11 -22.48 -15.27
CA VAL A 35 14.38 -22.80 -13.86
C VAL A 35 13.21 -23.55 -13.21
N ALA A 36 11.97 -23.15 -13.51
CA ALA A 36 10.75 -23.61 -12.87
C ALA A 36 9.62 -23.78 -13.91
N PRO A 37 9.66 -24.84 -14.74
CA PRO A 37 8.70 -25.05 -15.82
C PRO A 37 7.26 -25.23 -15.33
N GLU A 38 7.02 -25.86 -14.18
CA GLU A 38 5.66 -25.99 -13.63
C GLU A 38 5.08 -24.63 -13.22
N ILE A 39 5.91 -23.69 -12.75
CA ILE A 39 5.48 -22.34 -12.38
C ILE A 39 5.14 -21.54 -13.63
N ALA A 40 5.97 -21.60 -14.67
CA ALA A 40 5.65 -20.96 -15.94
C ALA A 40 4.33 -21.48 -16.53
N ALA A 41 4.09 -22.80 -16.46
CA ALA A 41 2.82 -23.40 -16.88
C ALA A 41 1.64 -22.90 -16.03
N ALA A 42 1.80 -22.79 -14.71
CA ALA A 42 0.76 -22.25 -13.83
C ALA A 42 0.42 -20.78 -14.12
N ILE A 43 1.43 -19.94 -14.42
CA ILE A 43 1.22 -18.53 -14.81
C ILE A 43 0.39 -18.43 -16.10
N VAL A 44 0.67 -19.29 -17.09
CA VAL A 44 -0.13 -19.36 -18.33
C VAL A 44 -1.54 -19.88 -18.04
N GLY A 45 -1.68 -20.87 -17.16
CA GLY A 45 -2.97 -21.38 -16.71
C GLY A 45 -3.83 -20.30 -16.05
N GLU A 46 -3.23 -19.43 -15.23
CA GLU A 46 -3.92 -18.30 -14.60
C GLU A 46 -4.45 -17.29 -15.64
N LEU A 47 -3.72 -17.05 -16.72
CA LEU A 47 -4.24 -16.22 -17.83
C LEU A 47 -5.49 -16.83 -18.46
N ASP A 48 -5.52 -18.15 -18.64
CA ASP A 48 -6.72 -18.83 -19.14
C ASP A 48 -7.89 -18.71 -18.16
N SER A 49 -7.66 -18.95 -16.87
CA SER A 49 -8.65 -18.72 -15.80
C SER A 49 -9.22 -17.31 -15.87
N GLN A 50 -8.37 -16.29 -15.95
CA GLN A 50 -8.79 -14.89 -16.02
C GLN A 50 -9.60 -14.55 -17.29
N ARG A 51 -9.43 -15.27 -18.38
CA ARG A 51 -10.14 -15.05 -19.65
C ARG A 51 -11.44 -15.84 -19.76
N THR A 52 -11.56 -16.92 -19.00
CA THR A 52 -12.71 -17.84 -19.04
C THR A 52 -13.71 -17.60 -17.92
N HIS A 53 -13.33 -16.84 -16.88
CA HIS A 53 -14.18 -16.54 -15.73
C HIS A 53 -14.63 -15.08 -15.71
N LEU A 54 -15.87 -14.85 -15.27
CA LEU A 54 -16.39 -13.50 -15.03
C LEU A 54 -15.86 -12.97 -13.70
N LYS A 55 -15.03 -11.91 -13.76
CA LYS A 55 -14.44 -11.26 -12.60
C LYS A 55 -15.38 -10.21 -12.00
N LEU A 56 -15.87 -10.45 -10.79
CA LEU A 56 -16.81 -9.55 -10.08
C LEU A 56 -16.31 -9.08 -8.71
N ILE A 57 -15.07 -9.40 -8.34
CA ILE A 57 -14.47 -8.91 -7.10
C ILE A 57 -14.12 -7.44 -7.28
N ALA A 58 -14.76 -6.55 -6.50
CA ALA A 58 -14.69 -5.09 -6.68
C ALA A 58 -13.28 -4.50 -6.55
N SER A 59 -12.39 -5.16 -5.81
CA SER A 59 -11.01 -4.72 -5.58
C SER A 59 -10.00 -5.28 -6.57
N GLU A 60 -10.41 -6.16 -7.49
CA GLU A 60 -9.50 -6.70 -8.50
C GLU A 60 -9.57 -5.92 -9.81
N ASN A 61 -8.44 -5.89 -10.54
CA ASN A 61 -8.35 -5.26 -11.85
C ASN A 61 -7.26 -5.94 -12.71
N TYR A 62 -7.06 -5.46 -13.93
CA TYR A 62 -5.98 -5.87 -14.82
C TYR A 62 -5.00 -4.71 -15.01
N SER A 63 -3.73 -4.93 -14.67
CA SER A 63 -2.68 -3.95 -14.92
C SER A 63 -2.20 -3.99 -16.37
N SER A 64 -1.67 -2.87 -16.86
CA SER A 64 -1.06 -2.82 -18.19
C SER A 64 0.24 -3.64 -18.25
N LEU A 65 0.63 -4.12 -19.43
CA LEU A 65 1.92 -4.80 -19.61
C LEU A 65 3.11 -3.89 -19.27
N ALA A 66 2.99 -2.57 -19.45
CA ALA A 66 4.04 -1.63 -19.05
C ALA A 66 4.24 -1.63 -17.53
N THR A 67 3.15 -1.68 -16.75
CA THR A 67 3.19 -1.81 -15.29
C THR A 67 3.84 -3.12 -14.88
N GLN A 68 3.47 -4.24 -15.52
CA GLN A 68 4.05 -5.55 -15.22
C GLN A 68 5.55 -5.60 -15.55
N ALA A 69 5.96 -5.06 -16.70
CA ALA A 69 7.36 -4.99 -17.10
C ALA A 69 8.20 -4.11 -16.14
N ALA A 70 7.60 -3.07 -15.56
CA ALA A 70 8.26 -2.24 -14.55
C ALA A 70 8.49 -2.96 -13.20
N MET A 71 7.88 -4.13 -12.97
CA MET A 71 8.13 -4.96 -11.78
C MET A 71 9.25 -5.99 -12.01
N GLY A 72 9.40 -6.48 -13.24
CA GLY A 72 10.35 -7.53 -13.62
C GLY A 72 11.68 -6.97 -14.14
N ASN A 73 12.36 -6.10 -13.38
CA ASN A 73 13.64 -5.52 -13.78
C ASN A 73 14.68 -5.51 -12.63
N LEU A 74 15.88 -5.03 -12.95
CA LEU A 74 17.06 -5.05 -12.08
C LEU A 74 16.95 -4.17 -10.82
N LEU A 75 15.91 -3.35 -10.68
CA LEU A 75 15.70 -2.56 -9.46
C LEU A 75 15.46 -3.45 -8.23
N THR A 76 15.05 -4.70 -8.42
CA THR A 76 14.94 -5.67 -7.31
C THR A 76 16.27 -5.94 -6.61
N ASP A 77 17.41 -5.67 -7.26
CA ASP A 77 18.75 -5.87 -6.69
C ASP A 77 19.23 -4.64 -5.90
N LYS A 78 18.49 -3.53 -5.94
CA LYS A 78 18.94 -2.24 -5.41
C LYS A 78 18.37 -1.96 -4.02
N TYR A 79 19.27 -1.80 -3.07
CA TYR A 79 18.96 -1.31 -1.73
C TYR A 79 19.09 0.22 -1.68
N ALA A 80 18.01 0.92 -1.32
CA ALA A 80 17.91 2.38 -1.38
C ALA A 80 17.19 2.99 -0.15
N GLU A 81 17.58 2.55 1.05
CA GLU A 81 17.00 3.08 2.30
C GLU A 81 17.15 4.60 2.42
N GLY A 82 16.12 5.21 3.01
CA GLY A 82 15.95 6.66 3.06
C GLY A 82 14.87 7.11 2.07
N TYR A 83 14.88 8.38 1.71
CA TYR A 83 14.01 8.95 0.68
C TYR A 83 14.87 9.65 -0.38
N ALA A 84 14.27 10.00 -1.51
CA ALA A 84 15.01 10.61 -2.62
C ALA A 84 15.87 11.81 -2.15
N SER A 85 17.11 11.87 -2.64
CA SER A 85 18.14 12.83 -2.24
C SER A 85 18.65 12.72 -0.78
N HIS A 86 18.10 11.82 0.04
CA HIS A 86 18.48 11.60 1.45
C HIS A 86 18.57 10.10 1.75
N ARG A 87 19.52 9.44 1.07
CA ARG A 87 19.75 8.00 1.17
C ARG A 87 20.84 7.65 2.18
N PHE A 88 20.71 6.48 2.80
CA PHE A 88 21.76 5.92 3.66
C PHE A 88 22.89 5.26 2.85
N TYR A 89 22.63 4.92 1.58
CA TYR A 89 23.57 4.26 0.69
C TYR A 89 23.83 5.07 -0.58
N ALA A 90 25.04 4.92 -1.13
CA ALA A 90 25.44 5.55 -2.39
C ALA A 90 24.83 4.87 -3.64
N GLY A 91 24.94 5.54 -4.78
CA GLY A 91 24.54 5.00 -6.09
C GLY A 91 23.04 4.87 -6.27
N CYS A 92 22.26 5.82 -5.72
CA CYS A 92 20.80 5.82 -5.75
C CYS A 92 20.21 6.82 -6.74
N GLU A 93 21.03 7.47 -7.56
CA GLU A 93 20.63 8.58 -8.44
C GLU A 93 19.48 8.20 -9.38
N ASN A 94 19.54 6.99 -9.95
CA ASN A 94 18.48 6.47 -10.83
C ASN A 94 17.21 6.09 -10.06
N VAL A 95 17.34 5.58 -8.83
CA VAL A 95 16.19 5.24 -7.98
C VAL A 95 15.49 6.50 -7.50
N ASP A 96 16.26 7.53 -7.14
CA ASP A 96 15.77 8.83 -6.73
C ASP A 96 14.94 9.47 -7.85
N LEU A 97 15.44 9.45 -9.08
CA LEU A 97 14.69 9.94 -10.24
C LEU A 97 13.34 9.22 -10.41
N ILE A 98 13.30 7.90 -10.23
CA ILE A 98 12.09 7.10 -10.36
C ILE A 98 11.10 7.39 -9.22
N GLU A 99 11.58 7.45 -7.98
CA GLU A 99 10.78 7.76 -6.80
C GLU A 99 10.21 9.18 -6.85
N GLU A 100 11.02 10.16 -7.24
CA GLU A 100 10.59 11.55 -7.43
C GLU A 100 9.54 11.67 -8.55
N TYR A 101 9.75 10.97 -9.67
CA TYR A 101 8.77 10.92 -10.76
C TYR A 101 7.43 10.33 -10.28
N ALA A 102 7.47 9.22 -9.53
CA ALA A 102 6.27 8.58 -9.01
C ALA A 102 5.53 9.49 -8.02
N ALA A 103 6.25 10.12 -7.10
CA ALA A 103 5.68 11.06 -6.13
C ALA A 103 5.09 12.30 -6.84
N ALA A 104 5.78 12.87 -7.83
CA ALA A 104 5.27 13.98 -8.63
C ALA A 104 3.98 13.62 -9.36
N ARG A 105 3.93 12.43 -9.98
CA ARG A 105 2.74 11.94 -10.68
C ARG A 105 1.57 11.72 -9.72
N ALA A 106 1.81 11.17 -8.53
CA ALA A 106 0.77 10.99 -7.52
C ALA A 106 0.18 12.34 -7.08
N ARG A 107 1.03 13.34 -6.83
CA ARG A 107 0.57 14.70 -6.51
C ARG A 107 -0.28 15.31 -7.62
N GLU A 108 0.15 15.18 -8.88
CA GLU A 108 -0.58 15.67 -10.04
C GLU A 108 -1.97 15.02 -10.17
N VAL A 109 -2.04 13.68 -10.04
CA VAL A 109 -3.29 12.92 -10.20
C VAL A 109 -4.30 13.21 -9.09
N PHE A 110 -3.84 13.35 -7.85
CA PHE A 110 -4.72 13.52 -6.68
C PHE A 110 -4.86 14.97 -6.21
N GLY A 111 -4.14 15.92 -6.81
CA GLY A 111 -4.13 17.32 -6.37
C GLY A 111 -3.58 17.50 -4.96
N ALA A 112 -2.60 16.68 -4.57
CA ALA A 112 -2.03 16.66 -3.22
C ALA A 112 -0.72 17.46 -3.13
N ASP A 113 -0.47 18.09 -1.98
CA ASP A 113 0.78 18.85 -1.73
C ASP A 113 2.01 17.93 -1.66
N TYR A 114 1.82 16.74 -1.09
CA TYR A 114 2.86 15.73 -0.85
C TYR A 114 2.35 14.33 -1.22
N ALA A 115 3.26 13.45 -1.62
CA ALA A 115 2.97 12.05 -1.85
C ALA A 115 4.16 11.20 -1.37
N TYR A 116 3.84 10.11 -0.67
CA TYR A 116 4.81 9.13 -0.20
C TYR A 116 4.51 7.78 -0.87
N ILE A 117 5.47 7.26 -1.63
CA ILE A 117 5.24 6.14 -2.57
C ILE A 117 5.92 4.83 -2.18
N GLN A 118 6.58 4.79 -1.02
CA GLN A 118 7.29 3.60 -0.54
C GLN A 118 6.45 2.51 0.15
N PRO A 119 5.21 2.75 0.67
CA PRO A 119 4.42 1.65 1.21
C PRO A 119 4.24 0.53 0.18
N HIS A 120 4.47 -0.71 0.60
CA HIS A 120 4.39 -1.91 -0.22
C HIS A 120 2.95 -2.28 -0.59
N SER A 121 1.96 -1.86 0.19
CA SER A 121 0.54 -2.15 0.00
C SER A 121 -0.37 -1.11 0.68
N GLY A 122 -1.69 -1.31 0.60
CA GLY A 122 -2.64 -0.46 1.35
C GLY A 122 -2.62 -0.69 2.86
N ALA A 123 -2.25 -1.89 3.33
CA ALA A 123 -2.31 -2.22 4.74
C ALA A 123 -1.21 -1.52 5.54
N ASP A 124 0.03 -1.56 5.04
CA ASP A 124 1.17 -0.86 5.60
C ASP A 124 1.12 0.66 5.33
N ALA A 125 0.52 1.11 4.22
CA ALA A 125 0.24 2.54 4.03
C ALA A 125 -0.61 3.12 5.18
N ASN A 126 -1.65 2.39 5.62
CA ASN A 126 -2.44 2.81 6.78
C ASN A 126 -1.61 2.82 8.08
N LEU A 127 -0.75 1.83 8.30
CA LEU A 127 0.13 1.82 9.47
C LEU A 127 1.11 3.00 9.47
N ILE A 128 1.70 3.32 8.32
CA ILE A 128 2.59 4.46 8.14
C ILE A 128 1.84 5.77 8.40
N ALA A 129 0.61 5.91 7.88
CA ALA A 129 -0.23 7.07 8.15
C ALA A 129 -0.54 7.23 9.65
N TYR A 130 -0.84 6.13 10.35
CA TYR A 130 -1.03 6.16 11.80
C TYR A 130 0.23 6.60 12.55
N TRP A 131 1.38 6.03 12.19
CA TRP A 131 2.66 6.42 12.79
C TRP A 131 3.05 7.87 12.51
N ALA A 132 2.73 8.40 11.33
CA ALA A 132 2.92 9.80 11.01
C ALA A 132 2.08 10.71 11.92
N ILE A 133 0.83 10.34 12.20
CA ILE A 133 -0.03 11.06 13.15
C ILE A 133 0.54 10.95 14.57
N LEU A 134 0.92 9.75 15.02
CA LEU A 134 1.50 9.53 16.34
C LEU A 134 2.79 10.34 16.55
N SER A 135 3.70 10.32 15.58
CA SER A 135 4.93 11.10 15.64
C SER A 135 4.62 12.60 15.71
N THR A 136 3.72 13.11 14.87
CA THR A 136 3.35 14.54 14.84
C THR A 136 2.63 15.00 16.11
N ARG A 137 1.73 14.18 16.66
CA ARG A 137 0.80 14.58 17.73
C ARG A 137 1.31 14.25 19.14
N ILE A 138 2.26 13.33 19.26
CA ILE A 138 2.75 12.83 20.55
C ILE A 138 4.26 12.98 20.63
N GLU A 139 5.01 12.37 19.70
CA GLU A 139 6.48 12.32 19.77
C GLU A 139 7.12 13.71 19.66
N MET A 140 6.78 14.47 18.61
CA MET A 140 7.34 15.80 18.36
C MET A 140 7.04 16.76 19.54
N PRO A 141 5.80 16.90 20.04
CA PRO A 141 5.53 17.71 21.23
C PRO A 141 6.24 17.23 22.50
N ALA A 142 6.49 15.93 22.65
CA ALA A 142 7.23 15.40 23.79
C ALA A 142 8.72 15.79 23.70
N LEU A 143 9.32 15.65 22.53
CA LEU A 143 10.69 16.11 22.26
C LEU A 143 10.85 17.61 22.52
N GLU A 144 9.92 18.43 22.02
CA GLU A 144 9.93 19.88 22.26
C GLU A 144 9.91 20.23 23.76
N LYS A 145 9.08 19.55 24.55
CA LYS A 145 9.03 19.74 26.02
C LYS A 145 10.34 19.37 26.71
N LEU A 146 11.06 18.40 26.18
CA LEU A 146 12.37 17.98 26.68
C LEU A 146 13.52 18.87 26.17
N GLY A 147 13.24 19.79 25.23
CA GLY A 147 14.27 20.61 24.58
C GLY A 147 15.20 19.82 23.68
N GLU A 148 14.77 18.63 23.23
CA GLU A 148 15.55 17.72 22.38
C GLU A 148 14.95 17.66 20.97
N LYS A 149 15.77 17.32 19.97
CA LYS A 149 15.36 17.16 18.57
C LYS A 149 15.66 15.77 18.01
N ASN A 150 16.47 14.98 18.72
CA ASN A 150 16.89 13.66 18.30
C ASN A 150 16.55 12.62 19.37
N LEU A 151 15.71 11.64 19.03
CA LEU A 151 15.33 10.53 19.90
C LEU A 151 16.54 9.76 20.46
N SER A 152 17.65 9.68 19.72
CA SER A 152 18.85 8.96 20.16
C SER A 152 19.57 9.61 21.34
N HIS A 153 19.25 10.86 21.68
CA HIS A 153 19.83 11.55 22.83
C HIS A 153 19.02 11.36 24.12
N LEU A 154 17.82 10.78 24.04
CA LEU A 154 16.97 10.58 25.19
C LEU A 154 17.54 9.53 26.13
N THR A 155 17.35 9.74 27.44
CA THR A 155 17.60 8.67 28.41
C THR A 155 16.59 7.54 28.21
N ARG A 156 16.88 6.37 28.78
CA ARG A 156 15.96 5.23 28.70
C ARG A 156 14.58 5.57 29.29
N GLU A 157 14.55 6.30 30.39
CA GLU A 157 13.34 6.71 31.09
C GLU A 157 12.49 7.66 30.23
N GLN A 158 13.13 8.69 29.64
CA GLN A 158 12.46 9.62 28.72
C GLN A 158 11.88 8.89 27.51
N TRP A 159 12.64 7.96 26.93
CA TRP A 159 12.17 7.16 25.80
C TRP A 159 11.01 6.25 26.17
N ASP A 160 11.06 5.58 27.32
CA ASP A 160 9.97 4.71 27.77
C ASP A 160 8.67 5.49 28.05
N GLU A 161 8.76 6.74 28.51
CA GLU A 161 7.60 7.63 28.63
C GLU A 161 6.95 7.92 27.26
N ILE A 162 7.74 8.34 26.27
CA ILE A 162 7.26 8.61 24.91
C ILE A 162 6.67 7.34 24.28
N ARG A 163 7.38 6.22 24.38
CA ARG A 163 6.93 4.93 23.81
C ARG A 163 5.63 4.44 24.44
N THR A 164 5.44 4.68 25.74
CA THR A 164 4.18 4.40 26.42
C THR A 164 3.07 5.30 25.90
N ALA A 165 3.34 6.59 25.70
CA ALA A 165 2.38 7.55 25.16
C ALA A 165 1.99 7.25 23.70
N LEU A 166 2.89 6.71 22.88
CA LEU A 166 2.60 6.34 21.49
C LEU A 166 1.63 5.15 21.37
N GLY A 167 1.56 4.28 22.37
CA GLY A 167 0.67 3.11 22.39
C GLY A 167 -0.74 3.39 22.90
N ASN A 168 -1.68 2.49 22.58
CA ASN A 168 -3.07 2.50 23.07
C ASN A 168 -3.83 3.82 22.82
N GLN A 169 -3.42 4.59 21.81
CA GLN A 169 -4.14 5.77 21.40
C GLN A 169 -5.51 5.38 20.82
N ARG A 170 -6.48 6.28 20.93
CA ARG A 170 -7.84 6.00 20.50
C ARG A 170 -7.98 6.15 19.00
N LEU A 171 -8.46 5.10 18.35
CA LEU A 171 -8.81 5.05 16.92
C LEU A 171 -10.33 4.88 16.81
N LEU A 172 -10.98 5.66 15.95
CA LEU A 172 -12.39 5.48 15.60
C LEU A 172 -12.49 5.28 14.08
N GLY A 173 -12.93 4.10 13.65
CA GLY A 173 -13.04 3.73 12.23
C GLY A 173 -14.38 3.06 11.88
N LEU A 174 -14.68 2.95 10.59
CA LEU A 174 -15.88 2.24 10.13
C LEU A 174 -15.77 0.75 10.48
N ASP A 175 -16.80 0.22 11.13
CA ASP A 175 -16.91 -1.19 11.50
C ASP A 175 -16.75 -2.13 10.29
N TYR A 176 -16.04 -3.25 10.51
CA TYR A 176 -15.75 -4.24 9.47
C TYR A 176 -17.03 -4.82 8.83
N TYR A 177 -18.03 -5.16 9.66
CA TYR A 177 -19.29 -5.72 9.17
C TYR A 177 -20.19 -4.67 8.51
N SER A 178 -19.88 -3.40 8.70
CA SER A 178 -20.58 -2.25 8.12
C SER A 178 -19.90 -1.72 6.85
N GLY A 179 -18.94 -2.47 6.29
CA GLY A 179 -18.23 -2.11 5.07
C GLY A 179 -16.82 -1.53 5.27
N GLY A 180 -16.33 -1.47 6.51
CA GLY A 180 -14.96 -1.07 6.84
C GLY A 180 -13.88 -1.99 6.27
N HIS A 181 -12.62 -1.73 6.63
CA HIS A 181 -11.48 -2.55 6.23
C HIS A 181 -10.80 -3.14 7.47
N LEU A 182 -10.06 -4.23 7.29
CA LEU A 182 -9.35 -4.92 8.38
C LEU A 182 -8.44 -3.97 9.18
N THR A 183 -7.82 -2.99 8.53
CA THR A 183 -6.90 -2.04 9.17
C THR A 183 -7.58 -0.90 9.90
N HIS A 184 -8.92 -0.83 9.91
CA HIS A 184 -9.68 0.23 10.59
C HIS A 184 -9.95 -0.07 12.07
N GLY A 185 -9.17 -0.97 12.69
CA GLY A 185 -9.39 -1.42 14.06
C GLY A 185 -10.16 -2.73 14.19
N TYR A 186 -10.21 -3.57 13.15
CA TYR A 186 -10.80 -4.91 13.28
C TYR A 186 -9.99 -5.76 14.26
N ARG A 187 -10.66 -6.42 15.21
CA ARG A 187 -10.04 -7.08 16.39
C ARG A 187 -8.91 -8.06 16.07
N ASN A 188 -8.93 -8.70 14.90
CA ASN A 188 -7.89 -9.66 14.49
C ASN A 188 -6.70 -9.01 13.79
N ASN A 189 -6.83 -7.76 13.35
CA ASN A 189 -5.77 -7.01 12.69
C ASN A 189 -4.82 -6.35 13.70
N VAL A 190 -3.58 -6.07 13.28
CA VAL A 190 -2.57 -5.41 14.11
C VAL A 190 -2.99 -4.02 14.57
N SER A 191 -3.77 -3.29 13.78
CA SER A 191 -4.32 -1.96 14.16
C SER A 191 -5.09 -2.02 15.48
N ALA A 192 -5.94 -3.02 15.69
CA ALA A 192 -6.68 -3.20 16.95
C ALA A 192 -5.81 -3.62 18.15
N ARG A 193 -4.56 -4.05 17.91
CA ARG A 193 -3.59 -4.36 18.96
C ARG A 193 -2.71 -3.16 19.30
N MET A 194 -2.54 -2.23 18.37
CA MET A 194 -1.77 -1.00 18.54
C MET A 194 -2.59 0.12 19.20
N PHE A 195 -3.88 0.18 18.89
CA PHE A 195 -4.80 1.24 19.29
C PHE A 195 -5.91 0.73 20.21
N ASP A 196 -6.40 1.60 21.09
CA ASP A 196 -7.70 1.45 21.75
C ASP A 196 -8.78 1.74 20.70
N ALA A 197 -9.16 0.70 19.95
CA ALA A 197 -9.98 0.83 18.75
C ALA A 197 -11.48 0.80 19.06
N TYR A 198 -12.18 1.79 18.54
CA TYR A 198 -13.63 1.94 18.54
C TYR A 198 -14.15 1.95 17.11
N THR A 199 -15.41 1.62 16.94
CA THR A 199 -16.05 1.63 15.63
C THR A 199 -17.31 2.48 15.61
N TYR A 200 -17.54 3.14 14.48
CA TYR A 200 -18.85 3.62 14.08
C TYR A 200 -19.43 2.69 13.01
N SER A 201 -20.75 2.71 12.85
CA SER A 201 -21.47 1.81 11.95
C SER A 201 -22.49 2.58 11.12
N VAL A 202 -23.13 1.89 10.19
CA VAL A 202 -24.30 2.39 9.46
C VAL A 202 -25.54 2.22 10.34
N ASP A 203 -26.56 3.04 10.08
CA ASP A 203 -27.89 2.82 10.60
C ASP A 203 -28.46 1.51 10.01
N PRO A 204 -28.99 0.58 10.82
CA PRO A 204 -29.38 -0.75 10.36
C PRO A 204 -30.64 -0.76 9.47
N ASP A 205 -31.48 0.27 9.55
CA ASP A 205 -32.71 0.35 8.78
C ASP A 205 -32.45 0.96 7.39
N THR A 206 -31.60 1.97 7.33
CA THR A 206 -31.28 2.72 6.11
C THR A 206 -30.01 2.23 5.41
N ASN A 207 -29.12 1.54 6.12
CA ASN A 207 -27.77 1.18 5.71
C ASN A 207 -26.91 2.39 5.31
N LEU A 208 -27.19 3.55 5.91
CA LEU A 208 -26.44 4.80 5.68
C LEU A 208 -25.67 5.20 6.93
N LEU A 209 -24.57 5.94 6.75
CA LEU A 209 -23.86 6.56 7.87
C LEU A 209 -24.72 7.67 8.49
N ASP A 210 -24.97 7.57 9.79
CA ASP A 210 -25.54 8.65 10.59
C ASP A 210 -24.42 9.56 11.09
N TYR A 211 -24.20 10.67 10.38
CA TYR A 211 -23.12 11.61 10.68
C TYR A 211 -23.32 12.35 12.01
N ASP A 212 -24.55 12.54 12.49
CA ASP A 212 -24.81 13.20 13.76
C ASP A 212 -24.50 12.25 14.93
N ALA A 213 -24.85 10.97 14.80
CA ALA A 213 -24.45 9.93 15.73
C ALA A 213 -22.92 9.75 15.77
N ILE A 214 -22.27 9.69 14.59
CA ILE A 214 -20.80 9.62 14.48
C ILE A 214 -20.15 10.83 15.14
N ALA A 215 -20.65 12.04 14.90
CA ALA A 215 -20.12 13.25 15.50
C ALA A 215 -20.28 13.27 17.04
N THR A 216 -21.40 12.74 17.55
CA THR A 216 -21.65 12.61 18.99
C THR A 216 -20.65 11.63 19.60
N GLN A 217 -20.53 10.43 19.02
CA GLN A 217 -19.58 9.41 19.44
C GLN A 217 -18.13 9.92 19.41
N ALA A 218 -17.72 10.62 18.35
CA ALA A 218 -16.39 11.18 18.24
C ALA A 218 -16.08 12.22 19.34
N ARG A 219 -17.07 13.04 19.73
CA ARG A 219 -16.92 14.00 20.84
C ARG A 219 -16.78 13.31 22.20
N GLU A 220 -17.47 12.19 22.40
CA GLU A 220 -17.40 11.41 23.64
C GLU A 220 -16.08 10.63 23.74
N ILE A 221 -15.74 9.87 22.70
CA ILE A 221 -14.53 9.04 22.63
C ILE A 221 -13.27 9.90 22.58
N ARG A 222 -13.33 11.05 21.89
CA ARG A 222 -12.18 11.93 21.60
C ARG A 222 -11.02 11.12 20.99
N PRO A 223 -11.23 10.47 19.83
CA PRO A 223 -10.18 9.68 19.20
C PRO A 223 -9.04 10.59 18.76
N LEU A 224 -7.79 10.10 18.86
CA LEU A 224 -6.65 10.77 18.25
C LEU A 224 -6.73 10.67 16.72
N ILE A 225 -7.25 9.55 16.23
CA ILE A 225 -7.42 9.25 14.81
C ILE A 225 -8.89 8.92 14.53
N LEU A 226 -9.55 9.76 13.73
CA LEU A 226 -10.84 9.45 13.11
C LEU A 226 -10.57 9.01 11.67
N LEU A 227 -10.85 7.75 11.35
CA LEU A 227 -10.63 7.18 10.04
C LEU A 227 -11.94 7.16 9.23
N ALA A 228 -11.91 7.77 8.04
CA ALA A 228 -12.98 7.73 7.05
C ALA A 228 -12.51 7.00 5.79
N GLY A 229 -13.10 5.85 5.52
CA GLY A 229 -12.75 4.99 4.40
C GLY A 229 -13.43 3.63 4.53
N TYR A 230 -13.59 2.93 3.42
CA TYR A 230 -14.35 1.68 3.38
C TYR A 230 -13.83 0.72 2.30
N SER A 231 -14.13 -0.56 2.48
CA SER A 231 -13.95 -1.60 1.45
C SER A 231 -15.26 -1.88 0.71
N ALA A 232 -16.39 -1.84 1.41
CA ALA A 232 -17.68 -2.30 0.92
C ALA A 232 -18.84 -1.40 1.40
N TYR A 233 -18.82 -0.13 0.98
CA TYR A 233 -19.92 0.81 1.21
C TYR A 233 -20.31 1.48 -0.14
N PRO A 234 -21.57 1.38 -0.59
CA PRO A 234 -21.96 1.74 -1.96
C PRO A 234 -22.33 3.22 -2.12
N ARG A 235 -21.95 4.08 -1.17
CA ARG A 235 -22.27 5.52 -1.15
C ARG A 235 -21.00 6.34 -0.99
N LYS A 236 -21.06 7.57 -1.50
CA LYS A 236 -20.01 8.55 -1.27
C LYS A 236 -19.98 8.93 0.21
N ILE A 237 -18.77 9.18 0.72
CA ILE A 237 -18.51 9.74 2.04
C ILE A 237 -18.02 11.18 1.91
#